data_AF-A0A6N7M7U8-F1
#
_entry.id   AF-A0A6N7M7U8-F1
#
_cell.length_a   1.000
_cell.length_b   1.000
_cell.length_c   1.000
_cell.angle_alpha   90.00
_cell.angle_beta   90.00
_cell.angle_gamma   90.00
#
_symmetry.space_group_name_H-M   'P 1'
#
loop_
_entity.id
_entity.type
_entity.pdbx_description
1 polymer ?
#
loop_
_entity_poly.entity_id
_entity_poly.type
_entity_poly.pdbx_seq_one_letter_code
_entity_poly.pdbx_strand_id
1 'polypeptide(L)'
;MLQYKIINHFNLYILGLILLAINLPVSLFGMSVSIFILLGNWILEGDFRKKLNILKKRKSITIFISIVLIHGFWLLNTSDFQFAFNDIKIKLSLVALPLILGTSRPLSPKQLRIILIFFISSVFVATIISTVVLSGLTGQPVTDIRD
;
A
#
# COMPACT_ATOMS: atom_id res chain seq x y z
N MET A 1 9.65 23.74 13.30
CA MET A 1 8.71 24.59 12.54
C MET A 1 9.33 24.84 11.17
N LEU A 2 9.15 23.92 10.23
CA LEU A 2 9.61 24.05 8.84
C LEU A 2 8.40 23.74 7.95
N GLN A 3 7.67 24.79 7.58
CA GLN A 3 6.57 24.72 6.63
C GLN A 3 7.14 24.62 5.21
N TYR A 4 7.44 23.41 4.73
CA TYR A 4 7.77 23.20 3.32
C TYR A 4 6.46 23.15 2.50
N LYS A 5 5.84 24.31 2.31
CA LYS A 5 4.53 24.49 1.65
C LYS A 5 4.67 24.53 0.12
N ILE A 6 5.34 23.55 -0.46
CA ILE A 6 5.37 23.34 -1.94
C ILE A 6 4.60 22.06 -2.29
N ILE A 7 4.61 21.06 -1.42
CA ILE A 7 4.02 19.75 -1.69
C ILE A 7 2.73 19.60 -0.87
N ASN A 8 1.60 19.42 -1.56
CA ASN A 8 0.35 19.06 -0.90
C ASN A 8 0.34 17.56 -0.58
N HIS A 9 0.81 17.20 0.62
CA HIS A 9 0.87 15.82 1.10
C HIS A 9 -0.45 15.07 1.00
N PHE A 10 -1.58 15.77 1.15
CA PHE A 10 -2.88 15.12 1.04
C PHE A 10 -3.20 14.76 -0.41
N ASN A 11 -2.86 15.60 -1.38
CA ASN A 11 -3.02 15.27 -2.79
C ASN A 11 -2.08 14.12 -3.21
N LEU A 12 -0.83 14.11 -2.72
CA LEU A 12 0.09 12.98 -2.95
C LEU A 12 -0.40 11.68 -2.34
N TYR A 13 -1.02 11.75 -1.16
CA TYR A 13 -1.67 10.61 -0.53
C TYR A 13 -2.82 10.07 -1.41
N ILE A 14 -3.70 10.93 -1.91
CA ILE A 14 -4.76 10.52 -2.85
C ILE A 14 -4.18 9.93 -4.14
N LEU A 15 -3.16 10.55 -4.71
CA LEU A 15 -2.47 10.05 -5.91
C LEU A 15 -1.88 8.66 -5.66
N GLY A 16 -1.19 8.47 -4.54
CA GLY A 16 -0.63 7.17 -4.16
C GLY A 16 -1.69 6.09 -3.99
N LEU A 17 -2.87 6.44 -3.48
CA LEU A 17 -4.00 5.49 -3.38
C LEU A 17 -4.61 5.16 -4.75
N ILE A 18 -4.70 6.13 -5.66
CA ILE A 18 -5.14 5.90 -7.04
C ILE A 18 -4.14 4.98 -7.76
N LEU A 19 -2.84 5.25 -7.65
CA LEU A 19 -1.80 4.41 -8.23
C LEU A 19 -1.85 3.00 -7.66
N LEU A 20 -2.01 2.85 -6.35
CA LEU A 20 -2.15 1.54 -5.71
C LEU A 20 -3.38 0.78 -6.23
N ALA A 21 -4.52 1.46 -6.33
CA ALA A 21 -5.75 0.90 -6.83
C ALA A 21 -5.62 0.43 -8.29
N ILE A 22 -5.01 1.24 -9.16
CA ILE A 22 -4.77 0.86 -10.57
C ILE A 22 -3.85 -0.35 -10.65
N ASN A 23 -2.79 -0.39 -9.86
CA ASN A 23 -1.80 -1.47 -9.93
C ASN A 23 -2.26 -2.77 -9.25
N LEU A 24 -3.33 -2.74 -8.45
CA LEU A 24 -3.83 -3.91 -7.75
C LEU A 24 -4.14 -5.10 -8.70
N PRO A 25 -4.88 -4.90 -9.81
CA PRO A 25 -5.07 -5.94 -10.83
C PRO A 25 -3.95 -6.01 -11.90
N VAL A 26 -3.12 -4.98 -12.05
CA VAL A 26 -2.20 -4.86 -13.19
C VAL A 26 -0.77 -5.33 -12.89
N SER A 27 -0.21 -5.03 -11.72
CA SER A 27 1.23 -5.29 -11.47
C SER A 27 1.60 -5.38 -10.00
N LEU A 28 2.28 -6.49 -9.64
CA LEU A 28 2.94 -6.67 -8.34
C LEU A 28 3.99 -5.58 -8.05
N PHE A 29 4.78 -5.22 -9.07
CA PHE A 29 5.79 -4.17 -8.96
C PHE A 29 5.15 -2.80 -8.75
N GLY A 30 4.13 -2.48 -9.56
CA GLY A 30 3.42 -1.20 -9.46
C GLY A 30 2.73 -0.99 -8.10
N MET A 31 2.17 -2.06 -7.51
CA MET A 31 1.65 -2.00 -6.15
C MET A 31 2.73 -1.62 -5.13
N SER A 32 3.91 -2.26 -5.21
CA SER A 32 5.02 -1.99 -4.31
C SER A 32 5.49 -0.54 -4.43
N VAL A 33 5.66 -0.02 -5.65
CA VAL A 33 6.01 1.38 -5.91
C VAL A 33 4.98 2.33 -5.30
N SER A 34 3.69 2.02 -5.45
CA SER A 34 2.60 2.84 -4.90
C SER A 34 2.63 2.88 -3.37
N ILE A 35 2.89 1.75 -2.71
CA ILE A 35 3.07 1.69 -1.26
C ILE A 35 4.29 2.51 -0.81
N PHE A 36 5.41 2.44 -1.54
CA PHE A 36 6.58 3.27 -1.23
C PHE A 36 6.31 4.77 -1.37
N ILE A 37 5.56 5.19 -2.39
CA ILE A 37 5.13 6.59 -2.55
C ILE A 37 4.26 7.02 -1.36
N LEU A 38 3.29 6.18 -0.98
CA LEU A 38 2.41 6.45 0.17
C LEU A 38 3.19 6.54 1.48
N LEU A 39 4.13 5.61 1.71
CA LEU A 39 4.95 5.56 2.90
C LEU A 39 5.93 6.73 2.97
N GLY A 40 6.60 7.04 1.85
CA GLY A 40 7.48 8.20 1.73
C GLY A 40 6.73 9.51 2.00
N ASN A 41 5.56 9.69 1.39
CA ASN A 41 4.72 10.86 1.66
C ASN A 41 4.26 10.92 3.12
N TRP A 42 3.90 9.80 3.73
CA TRP A 42 3.50 9.73 5.14
C TRP A 42 4.64 10.09 6.10
N ILE A 43 5.86 9.67 5.80
CA ILE A 43 7.07 10.03 6.56
C ILE A 43 7.35 11.54 6.41
N LEU A 44 7.28 12.06 5.18
CA LEU A 44 7.53 13.47 4.87
C LEU A 44 6.45 14.40 5.44
N GLU A 45 5.19 13.95 5.53
CA GLU A 45 4.10 14.69 6.19
C GLU A 45 4.41 14.94 7.68
N GLY A 46 5.16 14.04 8.32
CA GLY A 46 5.61 14.21 9.70
C GLY A 46 4.49 14.07 10.74
N ASP A 47 4.45 14.98 11.73
CA ASP A 47 3.45 14.98 12.82
C ASP A 47 3.30 13.64 13.57
N PHE A 48 4.41 12.90 13.74
CA PHE A 48 4.41 11.56 14.35
C PHE A 48 3.76 11.53 15.74
N ARG A 49 3.88 12.62 16.53
CA ARG A 49 3.21 12.72 17.84
C ARG A 49 1.69 12.62 17.71
N LYS A 50 1.09 13.30 16.73
CA LYS A 50 -0.35 13.24 16.46
C LYS A 50 -0.75 11.87 15.92
N LYS A 51 0.04 11.30 15.01
CA LYS A 51 -0.19 9.96 14.43
C LYS A 51 -0.15 8.87 15.50
N LEU A 52 0.82 8.92 16.42
CA LEU A 52 0.91 8.02 17.58
C LEU A 52 -0.28 8.15 18.53
N ASN A 53 -0.77 9.38 18.77
CA ASN A 53 -1.97 9.58 19.59
C ASN A 53 -3.23 9.00 18.92
N ILE A 54 -3.34 9.07 17.59
CA ILE A 54 -4.43 8.44 16.85
C ILE A 54 -4.36 6.92 16.97
N LEU A 55 -3.17 6.33 16.83
CA LEU A 55 -2.96 4.88 16.99
C LEU A 55 -3.41 4.41 18.37
N LYS A 56 -2.97 5.09 19.44
CA LYS A 56 -3.38 4.75 20.82
C LYS A 56 -4.89 4.80 21.03
N LYS A 57 -5.60 5.70 20.36
CA LYS A 57 -7.07 5.82 20.45
C LYS A 57 -7.81 4.77 19.60
N ARG A 58 -7.22 4.30 18.50
CA ARG A 58 -7.84 3.38 17.55
C ARG A 58 -7.34 1.95 17.77
N LYS A 59 -8.00 1.22 18.67
CA LYS A 59 -7.65 -0.17 19.04
C LYS A 59 -7.50 -1.09 17.83
N SER A 60 -8.34 -0.94 16.80
CA SER A 60 -8.29 -1.77 15.58
C SER A 60 -6.93 -1.69 14.88
N ILE A 61 -6.37 -0.49 14.71
CA ILE A 61 -5.09 -0.31 14.02
C ILE A 61 -3.95 -0.81 14.90
N THR A 62 -4.04 -0.59 16.22
CA THR A 62 -3.05 -1.08 17.18
C THR A 62 -2.97 -2.61 17.18
N ILE A 63 -4.09 -3.32 17.03
CA ILE A 63 -4.08 -4.79 16.92
C ILE A 63 -3.33 -5.23 15.66
N PHE A 64 -3.61 -4.63 14.50
CA PHE A 64 -2.89 -4.94 13.26
C PHE A 64 -1.38 -4.70 13.38
N ILE A 65 -0.97 -3.60 14.01
CA ILE A 65 0.45 -3.30 14.26
C ILE A 65 1.06 -4.32 15.24
N SER A 66 0.35 -4.68 16.31
CA SER A 66 0.85 -5.63 17.31
C SER A 66 1.14 -7.01 16.74
N ILE A 67 0.34 -7.48 15.77
CA ILE A 67 0.55 -8.77 15.10
C ILE A 67 1.94 -8.81 14.44
N VAL A 68 2.37 -7.72 13.81
CA VAL A 68 3.70 -7.63 13.20
C VAL A 68 4.79 -7.38 14.22
N LEU A 69 4.53 -6.64 15.30
CA LEU A 69 5.51 -6.45 16.37
C LEU A 69 5.89 -7.76 17.08
N ILE A 70 4.94 -8.70 17.24
CA ILE A 70 5.22 -10.04 17.79
C ILE A 70 6.29 -10.76 16.95
N HIS A 71 6.20 -10.66 15.63
CA HIS A 71 7.21 -11.23 14.74
C HIS A 71 8.56 -10.50 14.84
N GLY A 72 8.53 -9.21 15.12
CA GLY A 72 9.72 -8.43 15.47
C GLY A 72 10.42 -8.94 16.73
N PHE A 73 9.66 -9.32 17.78
CA PHE A 73 10.24 -9.90 18.99
C PHE A 73 10.84 -11.30 18.76
N TRP A 74 10.26 -12.08 17.83
CA TRP A 74 10.75 -13.41 17.49
C TRP A 74 12.16 -13.40 16.86
N LEU A 75 12.60 -12.28 16.28
CA LEU A 75 13.98 -12.11 15.79
C LEU A 75 15.04 -12.38 16.86
N LEU A 76 14.74 -12.10 18.13
CA LEU A 76 15.70 -12.29 19.22
C LEU A 76 16.06 -13.77 19.45
N ASN A 77 15.23 -14.69 18.92
CA ASN A 77 15.39 -16.13 19.06
C ASN A 77 15.79 -16.82 17.74
N THR A 78 15.97 -16.07 16.64
CA THR A 78 16.29 -16.67 15.34
C THR A 78 17.79 -16.72 15.09
N SER A 79 18.26 -17.79 14.47
CA SER A 79 19.65 -17.93 14.01
C SER A 79 19.81 -17.58 12.52
N ASP A 80 18.72 -17.66 11.75
CA ASP A 80 18.68 -17.29 10.34
C ASP A 80 18.12 -15.87 10.17
N PHE A 81 19.02 -14.90 10.21
CA PHE A 81 18.69 -13.50 10.01
C PHE A 81 18.31 -13.19 8.57
N GLN A 82 18.82 -13.94 7.58
CA GLN A 82 18.51 -13.69 6.17
C GLN A 82 17.03 -13.96 5.89
N PHE A 83 16.52 -15.10 6.36
CA PHE A 83 15.11 -15.43 6.30
C PHE A 83 14.26 -14.43 7.10
N ALA A 84 14.67 -14.12 8.33
CA ALA A 84 13.90 -13.25 9.21
C ALA A 84 13.76 -11.81 8.68
N PHE A 85 14.82 -11.24 8.10
CA PHE A 85 14.74 -9.91 7.48
C PHE A 85 13.82 -9.89 6.26
N ASN A 86 13.78 -10.97 5.45
CA ASN A 86 12.84 -11.07 4.34
C ASN A 86 11.38 -11.15 4.84
N ASP A 87 11.11 -11.95 5.86
CA ASP A 87 9.77 -12.06 6.46
C ASP A 87 9.26 -10.71 7.00
N ILE A 88 10.14 -9.96 7.67
CA ILE A 88 9.81 -8.63 8.21
C ILE A 88 9.54 -7.62 7.11
N LYS A 89 10.33 -7.62 6.03
CA LYS A 89 10.11 -6.70 4.88
C LYS A 89 8.73 -6.91 4.27
N ILE A 90 8.31 -8.17 4.12
CA ILE A 90 6.99 -8.53 3.59
C ILE A 90 5.89 -8.03 4.54
N LYS A 91 6.02 -8.31 5.84
CA LYS A 91 5.03 -7.91 6.86
C LYS A 91 4.95 -6.41 7.10
N LEU A 92 6.07 -5.70 7.01
CA LEU A 92 6.13 -4.26 7.12
C LEU A 92 5.36 -3.59 5.97
N SER A 93 5.51 -4.10 4.75
CA SER A 93 4.78 -3.63 3.57
C SER A 93 3.26 -3.85 3.74
N LEU A 94 2.86 -4.96 4.36
CA LEU A 94 1.45 -5.24 4.67
C LEU A 94 0.87 -4.27 5.71
N VAL A 95 1.62 -3.92 6.76
CA VAL A 95 1.17 -3.00 7.82
C VAL A 95 1.25 -1.53 7.41
N ALA A 96 2.05 -1.20 6.39
CA ALA A 96 2.14 0.16 5.87
C ALA A 96 0.75 0.73 5.52
N LEU A 97 -0.10 -0.03 4.85
CA LEU A 97 -1.44 0.44 4.47
C LEU A 97 -2.37 0.77 5.65
N PRO A 98 -2.65 -0.15 6.60
CA PRO A 98 -3.51 0.16 7.74
C PRO A 98 -2.93 1.27 8.61
N LEU A 99 -1.59 1.38 8.71
CA LEU A 99 -0.93 2.48 9.40
C LEU A 99 -1.18 3.82 8.69
N ILE A 100 -0.91 3.89 7.39
CA ILE A 100 -1.03 5.11 6.58
C ILE A 100 -2.50 5.54 6.53
N LEU A 101 -3.42 4.68 6.11
CA LEU A 101 -4.86 4.97 6.03
C LEU A 101 -5.44 5.32 7.40
N GLY A 102 -5.00 4.63 8.45
CA GLY A 102 -5.54 4.74 9.79
C GLY A 102 -5.10 6.00 10.55
N THR A 103 -3.98 6.61 10.16
CA THR A 103 -3.40 7.81 10.80
C THR A 103 -3.41 9.05 9.92
N SER A 104 -3.73 8.90 8.63
CA SER A 104 -3.90 10.02 7.69
C SER A 104 -5.30 10.62 7.81
N ARG A 105 -5.52 11.73 7.10
CA ARG A 105 -6.84 12.37 7.03
C ARG A 105 -7.86 11.40 6.40
N PRO A 106 -9.08 11.31 6.93
CA PRO A 106 -10.11 10.45 6.38
C PRO A 106 -10.49 10.91 4.97
N LEU A 107 -10.79 9.95 4.10
CA LEU A 107 -11.25 10.20 2.75
C LEU A 107 -12.69 10.70 2.76
N SER A 108 -12.97 11.74 1.97
CA SER A 108 -14.36 12.11 1.66
C SER A 108 -15.00 11.06 0.75
N PRO A 109 -16.35 10.94 0.73
CA PRO A 109 -17.05 10.03 -0.17
C PRO A 109 -16.71 10.27 -1.65
N LYS A 110 -16.45 11.53 -2.04
CA LYS A 110 -16.05 11.89 -3.41
C LYS A 110 -14.67 11.33 -3.76
N GLN A 111 -13.69 11.44 -2.86
CA GLN A 111 -12.34 10.91 -3.07
C GLN A 111 -12.33 9.39 -3.12
N LEU A 112 -13.08 8.75 -2.21
CA LEU A 112 -13.23 7.29 -2.23
C LEU A 112 -13.87 6.82 -3.55
N ARG A 113 -14.92 7.51 -4.02
CA ARG A 113 -15.53 7.23 -5.33
C ARG A 113 -14.53 7.33 -6.47
N ILE A 114 -13.68 8.36 -6.49
CA ILE A 114 -12.65 8.52 -7.53
C ILE A 114 -11.68 7.34 -7.51
N ILE A 115 -11.16 6.95 -6.33
CA ILE A 115 -10.26 5.81 -6.19
C ILE A 115 -10.91 4.51 -6.70
N LEU A 116 -12.18 4.29 -6.34
CA LEU A 116 -12.94 3.11 -6.78
C LEU A 116 -13.21 3.12 -8.28
N ILE A 117 -13.48 4.28 -8.90
CA ILE A 117 -13.64 4.38 -10.35
C ILE A 117 -12.34 3.96 -11.05
N PHE A 118 -11.19 4.47 -10.61
CA PHE A 118 -9.90 4.06 -11.17
C PHE A 118 -9.61 2.58 -10.98
N PHE A 119 -9.94 2.01 -9.81
CA PHE A 119 -9.84 0.57 -9.57
C PHE A 119 -10.69 -0.22 -10.58
N ILE A 120 -11.98 0.10 -10.70
CA ILE A 120 -12.92 -0.60 -11.58
C ILE A 120 -12.48 -0.48 -13.05
N SER A 121 -12.07 0.72 -13.49
CA SER A 121 -11.53 0.93 -14.84
C SER A 121 -10.28 0.10 -15.07
N SER A 122 -9.38 0.01 -14.10
CA SER A 122 -8.17 -0.81 -14.20
C SER A 122 -8.50 -2.30 -14.31
N VAL A 123 -9.41 -2.81 -13.47
CA VAL A 123 -9.89 -4.19 -13.55
C VAL A 123 -10.52 -4.47 -14.91
N PHE A 124 -11.35 -3.56 -15.42
CA PHE A 124 -11.98 -3.73 -16.74
C PHE A 124 -10.95 -3.83 -17.86
N VAL A 125 -9.96 -2.93 -17.88
CA VAL A 125 -8.87 -2.95 -18.87
C VAL A 125 -8.03 -4.21 -18.73
N ALA A 126 -7.65 -4.59 -17.51
CA ALA A 126 -6.89 -5.81 -17.23
C ALA A 126 -7.64 -7.05 -17.76
N THR A 127 -8.94 -7.17 -17.48
CA THR A 127 -9.76 -8.28 -17.98
C THR A 127 -9.79 -8.35 -19.50
N ILE A 128 -9.90 -7.21 -20.20
CA ILE A 128 -9.84 -7.19 -21.68
C ILE A 128 -8.48 -7.70 -22.16
N ILE A 129 -7.39 -7.19 -21.58
CA ILE A 129 -6.02 -7.59 -21.95
C ILE A 129 -5.84 -9.09 -21.72
N SER A 130 -6.19 -9.60 -20.54
CA SER A 130 -6.07 -11.03 -20.21
C SER A 130 -6.93 -11.89 -21.14
N THR A 131 -8.12 -11.43 -21.54
CA THR A 131 -8.97 -12.16 -22.50
C THR A 131 -8.33 -12.23 -23.89
N VAL A 132 -7.72 -11.14 -24.36
CA VAL A 132 -7.01 -11.09 -25.65
C VAL A 132 -5.78 -12.01 -25.64
N VAL A 133 -5.00 -12.00 -24.56
CA VAL A 133 -3.85 -12.90 -24.37
C VAL A 133 -4.31 -14.36 -24.36
N LEU A 134 -5.34 -14.69 -23.58
CA LEU A 134 -5.88 -16.04 -23.47
C LEU A 134 -6.45 -16.56 -24.80
N SER A 135 -6.99 -15.67 -25.64
CA SER A 135 -7.50 -16.03 -26.98
C SER A 135 -6.37 -16.42 -27.96
N GLY A 136 -5.10 -16.32 -27.56
CA GLY A 136 -3.94 -16.67 -28.38
C GLY A 136 -3.58 -15.63 -29.45
N LEU A 137 -4.26 -14.47 -29.45
CA LEU A 137 -4.04 -13.40 -30.44
C LEU A 137 -2.67 -12.73 -30.30
N THR A 138 -2.06 -12.80 -29.12
CA THR A 138 -0.77 -12.15 -28.82
C THR A 138 0.44 -13.05 -29.10
N GLY A 139 0.23 -14.35 -29.33
CA GLY A 139 1.31 -15.33 -29.50
C GLY A 139 2.21 -15.51 -28.27
N GLN A 140 1.85 -14.92 -27.12
CA GLN A 140 2.61 -15.03 -25.87
C GLN A 140 2.22 -16.32 -25.12
N PRO A 141 3.20 -17.12 -24.66
CA PRO A 141 2.90 -18.26 -23.80
C PRO A 141 2.42 -17.75 -22.43
N VAL A 142 1.27 -18.22 -21.98
CA VAL A 142 0.76 -17.92 -20.63
C VAL A 142 1.53 -18.76 -19.62
N THR A 143 2.41 -18.14 -18.86
CA THR A 143 3.27 -18.81 -17.86
C THR A 143 2.70 -18.75 -16.44
N ASP A 144 2.03 -17.65 -16.08
CA ASP A 144 1.41 -17.43 -14.77
C ASP A 144 -0.01 -16.86 -14.95
N ILE A 145 -0.88 -17.08 -13.96
CA ILE A 145 -2.23 -16.50 -13.89
C ILE A 145 -2.24 -14.97 -13.69
N ARG A 146 -1.07 -14.37 -13.39
CA ARG A 146 -0.90 -12.92 -13.21
C ARG A 146 -0.14 -12.24 -14.36
N ASP A 147 0.25 -13.00 -15.39
CA ASP A 147 0.86 -12.50 -16.62
C ASP A 147 -0.21 -12.15 -17.67
#